data_AF-A0A7S2RB54-F1
#
_entry.id   AF-A0A7S2RB54-F1
#
_cell.length_a   1.000
_cell.length_b   1.000
_cell.length_c   1.000
_cell.angle_alpha   90.00
_cell.angle_beta   90.00
_cell.angle_gamma   90.00
#
_symmetry.space_group_name_H-M   'P 1'
#
loop_
_entity.id
_entity.type
_entity.pdbx_description
1 polymer ?
#
loop_
_entity_poly.entity_id
_entity_poly.type
_entity_poly.pdbx_seq_one_letter_code
_entity_poly.pdbx_strand_id
1 'polypeptide(L)'
;IEAGKNVMQLFKDRGWEAIIADDLIRNTLGLSTLVVGGLSGCFGLILNNNVDWFEENGSKNATIAFFIGFIVGLVLCSILLSVIESAVNAVIVCFADGPREFEEHHPELSRKMRTAWAEIYPDVGI
;
A
#
# COMPACT_ATOMS: atom_id res chain seq x y z
N ILE A 1 -31.45 3.65 -6.19
CA ILE A 1 -30.99 4.85 -6.93
C ILE A 1 -30.58 5.97 -5.97
N GLU A 2 -31.14 6.02 -4.76
CA GLU A 2 -30.83 7.05 -3.76
C GLU A 2 -29.45 6.85 -3.08
N ALA A 3 -29.04 5.62 -2.78
CA ALA A 3 -27.71 5.30 -2.24
C ALA A 3 -26.56 5.81 -3.13
N GLY A 4 -26.62 5.55 -4.45
CA GLY A 4 -25.60 6.03 -5.38
C GLY A 4 -25.48 7.57 -5.47
N LYS A 5 -26.57 8.32 -5.22
CA LYS A 5 -26.52 9.79 -5.14
C LYS A 5 -25.90 10.28 -3.82
N ASN A 6 -26.18 9.58 -2.72
CA ASN A 6 -25.61 9.88 -1.41
C ASN A 6 -24.11 9.59 -1.37
N VAL A 7 -23.66 8.50 -1.99
CA VAL A 7 -22.25 8.17 -2.19
C VAL A 7 -21.56 9.20 -3.09
N MET A 8 -22.23 9.68 -4.14
CA MET A 8 -21.70 10.75 -5.01
C MET A 8 -21.56 12.10 -4.28
N GLN A 9 -22.42 12.40 -3.30
CA GLN A 9 -22.29 13.57 -2.43
C GLN A 9 -21.15 13.39 -1.41
N LEU A 10 -21.01 12.20 -0.82
CA LEU A 10 -19.88 11.85 0.05
C LEU A 10 -18.53 11.95 -0.69
N PHE A 11 -18.44 11.49 -1.94
CA PHE A 11 -17.27 11.69 -2.80
C PHE A 11 -16.99 13.18 -3.10
N LYS A 12 -18.02 14.03 -3.09
CA LYS A 12 -17.87 15.47 -3.35
C LYS A 12 -17.36 16.23 -2.12
N ASP A 13 -17.83 15.85 -0.94
CA ASP A 13 -17.41 16.44 0.33
C ASP A 13 -16.06 15.88 0.81
N ARG A 14 -15.76 14.61 0.53
CA ARG A 14 -14.52 13.91 0.94
C ARG A 14 -13.55 13.62 -0.19
N GLY A 15 -13.79 14.13 -1.40
CA GLY A 15 -12.85 13.98 -2.53
C GLY A 15 -11.45 14.48 -2.16
N TRP A 16 -11.36 15.51 -1.31
CA TRP A 16 -10.11 15.96 -0.71
C TRP A 16 -9.43 14.90 0.18
N GLU A 17 -10.19 14.16 0.99
CA GLU A 17 -9.65 13.08 1.83
C GLU A 17 -9.17 11.89 0.99
N ALA A 18 -9.89 11.53 -0.07
CA ALA A 18 -9.49 10.47 -0.99
C ALA A 18 -8.19 10.83 -1.72
N ILE A 19 -8.03 12.09 -2.15
CA ILE A 19 -6.79 12.58 -2.78
C ILE A 19 -5.63 12.58 -1.78
N ILE A 20 -5.86 13.01 -0.54
CA ILE A 20 -4.83 13.01 0.51
C ILE A 20 -4.42 11.57 0.85
N ALA A 21 -5.37 10.64 0.94
CA ALA A 21 -5.09 9.23 1.18
C ALA A 21 -4.31 8.61 0.02
N ASP A 22 -4.68 8.86 -1.23
CA ASP A 22 -3.96 8.37 -2.41
C ASP A 22 -2.50 8.86 -2.44
N ASP A 23 -2.24 10.12 -2.10
CA ASP A 23 -0.87 10.67 -2.10
C ASP A 23 -0.03 10.12 -0.93
N LEU A 24 -0.65 9.99 0.25
CA LEU A 24 0.01 9.43 1.44
C LEU A 24 0.33 7.93 1.26
N ILE A 25 -0.61 7.19 0.68
CA ILE A 25 -0.45 5.77 0.33
C ILE A 25 0.69 5.67 -0.69
N ARG A 26 0.64 6.39 -1.81
CA ARG A 26 1.70 6.37 -2.83
C ARG A 26 3.10 6.62 -2.27
N ASN A 27 3.26 7.62 -1.38
CA ASN A 27 4.54 7.91 -0.76
C ASN A 27 5.00 6.80 0.21
N THR A 28 4.09 6.28 1.03
CA THR A 28 4.37 5.19 1.97
C THR A 28 4.74 3.89 1.24
N LEU A 29 3.98 3.57 0.18
CA LEU A 29 4.23 2.44 -0.70
C LEU A 29 5.59 2.61 -1.38
N GLY A 30 5.91 3.79 -1.91
CA GLY A 30 7.22 4.07 -2.51
C GLY A 30 8.40 3.83 -1.56
N LEU A 31 8.28 4.25 -0.30
CA LEU A 31 9.28 3.95 0.74
C LEU A 31 9.40 2.46 1.02
N SER A 32 8.28 1.73 1.11
CA SER A 32 8.29 0.29 1.36
C SER A 32 8.91 -0.49 0.20
N THR A 33 8.63 -0.12 -1.05
CA THR A 33 9.25 -0.70 -2.24
C THR A 33 10.76 -0.49 -2.22
N LEU A 34 11.23 0.70 -1.85
CA LEU A 34 12.66 0.99 -1.76
C LEU A 34 13.38 0.09 -0.74
N VAL A 35 12.76 -0.12 0.43
CA VAL A 35 13.30 -1.02 1.47
C VAL A 35 13.34 -2.47 0.97
N VAL A 36 12.25 -2.97 0.38
CA VAL A 36 12.15 -4.35 -0.11
C VAL A 36 13.10 -4.59 -1.30
N GLY A 37 13.20 -3.63 -2.23
CA GLY A 37 14.16 -3.66 -3.32
C GLY A 37 15.59 -3.73 -2.79
N GLY A 38 15.93 -2.87 -1.82
CA GLY A 38 17.25 -2.87 -1.18
C GLY A 38 17.60 -4.21 -0.53
N LEU A 39 16.66 -4.79 0.23
CA LEU A 39 16.83 -6.12 0.83
C LEU A 39 17.00 -7.20 -0.24
N SER A 40 16.18 -7.21 -1.28
CA SER A 40 16.25 -8.18 -2.37
C SER A 40 17.56 -8.08 -3.17
N GLY A 41 18.07 -6.87 -3.40
CA GLY A 41 19.40 -6.64 -3.96
C GLY A 41 20.51 -7.17 -3.06
N CYS A 42 20.44 -6.93 -1.74
CA CYS A 42 21.39 -7.50 -0.77
C CYS A 42 21.39 -9.03 -0.78
N PHE A 43 20.23 -9.68 -0.87
CA PHE A 43 20.14 -11.13 -1.07
C PHE A 43 20.79 -11.57 -2.38
N GLY A 44 20.63 -10.81 -3.47
CA GLY A 44 21.31 -11.05 -4.75
C GLY A 44 22.84 -11.04 -4.63
N LEU A 45 23.40 -10.11 -3.83
CA LEU A 45 24.85 -10.07 -3.55
C LEU A 45 25.33 -11.27 -2.74
N ILE A 46 24.57 -11.68 -1.72
CA ILE A 46 24.90 -12.85 -0.90
C ILE A 46 24.90 -14.13 -1.75
N LEU A 47 23.91 -14.30 -2.63
CA LEU A 47 23.84 -15.44 -3.53
C LEU A 47 25.02 -15.46 -4.51
N ASN A 48 25.38 -14.31 -5.07
CA ASN A 48 26.55 -14.18 -5.95
C ASN A 48 27.87 -14.57 -5.25
N ASN A 49 27.98 -14.41 -3.93
CA ASN A 49 29.19 -14.77 -3.17
C ASN A 49 29.24 -16.24 -2.73
N ASN A 50 28.11 -16.94 -2.72
CA ASN A 50 28.02 -18.35 -2.27
C ASN A 50 27.85 -19.34 -3.44
N VAL A 51 27.56 -18.85 -4.65
CA VAL A 51 27.21 -19.68 -5.80
C VAL A 51 28.00 -19.20 -7.02
N ASP A 52 28.90 -20.04 -7.54
CA ASP A 52 29.83 -19.72 -8.63
C ASP A 52 29.20 -19.54 -10.03
N TRP A 53 27.87 -19.42 -10.12
CA TRP A 53 27.15 -19.24 -11.38
C TRP A 53 27.60 -17.98 -12.15
N PHE A 54 28.23 -17.04 -11.45
CA PHE A 54 28.72 -15.77 -11.99
C PHE A 54 30.25 -15.66 -11.99
N GLU A 55 31.01 -16.72 -11.72
CA GLU A 55 32.49 -16.62 -11.65
C GLU A 55 33.18 -16.42 -13.02
N GLU A 56 32.51 -16.70 -14.14
CA GLU A 56 33.17 -16.70 -15.47
C GLU A 56 33.64 -15.30 -15.92
N ASN A 57 33.18 -14.19 -15.31
CA ASN A 57 33.58 -12.84 -15.70
C ASN A 57 34.04 -11.95 -14.52
N GLY A 58 35.06 -12.42 -13.78
CA GLY A 58 36.23 -11.69 -13.25
C GLY A 58 36.13 -10.40 -12.41
N SER A 59 35.18 -9.47 -12.60
CA SER A 59 35.12 -8.23 -11.80
C SER A 59 33.87 -7.36 -11.98
N LYS A 60 32.84 -7.81 -12.70
CA LYS A 60 31.65 -6.96 -12.99
C LYS A 60 30.29 -7.59 -12.68
N ASN A 61 30.25 -8.78 -12.09
CA ASN A 61 29.00 -9.53 -11.94
C ASN A 61 28.24 -9.25 -10.63
N ALA A 62 28.93 -8.90 -9.53
CA ALA A 62 28.26 -8.61 -8.26
C ALA A 62 27.30 -7.39 -8.36
N THR A 63 27.75 -6.34 -9.05
CA THR A 63 26.91 -5.15 -9.30
C THR A 63 25.69 -5.51 -10.16
N ILE A 64 25.88 -6.34 -11.18
CA ILE A 64 24.79 -6.77 -12.07
C ILE A 64 23.77 -7.64 -11.32
N ALA A 65 24.24 -8.58 -10.50
CA ALA A 65 23.39 -9.42 -9.65
C ALA A 65 22.58 -8.59 -8.64
N PHE A 66 23.20 -7.57 -8.03
CA PHE A 66 22.50 -6.62 -7.17
C PHE A 66 21.41 -5.87 -7.93
N PHE A 67 21.71 -5.30 -9.10
CA PHE A 67 20.72 -4.56 -9.90
C PHE A 67 19.57 -5.43 -10.38
N ILE A 68 19.83 -6.67 -10.81
CA ILE A 68 18.78 -7.60 -11.22
C ILE A 68 17.90 -7.98 -10.02
N GLY A 69 18.50 -8.35 -8.88
CA GLY A 69 17.75 -8.65 -7.65
C GLY A 69 16.94 -7.45 -7.16
N PHE A 70 17.53 -6.25 -7.20
CA PHE A 70 16.88 -5.00 -6.84
C PHE A 70 15.66 -4.71 -7.74
N ILE A 71 15.82 -4.78 -9.07
CA ILE A 71 14.71 -4.53 -10.01
C ILE A 71 13.59 -5.55 -9.85
N VAL A 72 13.92 -6.84 -9.73
CA VAL A 72 12.91 -7.89 -9.53
C VAL A 72 12.17 -7.68 -8.20
N GLY A 73 12.90 -7.39 -7.12
CA GLY A 73 12.30 -7.07 -5.82
C GLY A 73 11.41 -5.83 -5.87
N LEU A 74 11.84 -4.77 -6.57
CA LEU A 74 11.05 -3.55 -6.76
C LEU A 74 9.75 -3.81 -7.53
N VAL A 75 9.82 -4.56 -8.63
CA VAL A 75 8.65 -4.85 -9.47
C VAL A 75 7.64 -5.71 -8.71
N LEU A 76 8.11 -6.77 -8.04
CA LEU A 76 7.23 -7.64 -7.25
C LEU A 76 6.55 -6.87 -6.12
N CYS A 77 7.32 -6.05 -5.38
CA CYS A 77 6.76 -5.24 -4.31
C CYS A 77 5.75 -4.21 -4.85
N SER A 78 6.04 -3.54 -5.96
CA SER A 78 5.12 -2.57 -6.57
C SER A 78 3.78 -3.19 -6.98
N ILE A 79 3.78 -4.43 -7.49
CA ILE A 79 2.55 -5.15 -7.86
C ILE A 79 1.73 -5.48 -6.61
N LEU A 80 2.37 -5.92 -5.52
CA LEU A 80 1.65 -6.22 -4.28
C LEU A 80 1.03 -4.97 -3.66
N LEU A 81 1.76 -3.85 -3.70
CA LEU A 81 1.34 -2.60 -3.10
C LEU A 81 0.19 -1.93 -3.88
N SER A 82 0.14 -2.06 -5.20
CA SER A 82 -0.99 -1.55 -5.99
C SER A 82 -2.31 -2.28 -5.68
N VAL A 83 -2.24 -3.58 -5.37
CA VAL A 83 -3.41 -4.34 -4.91
C VAL A 83 -3.88 -3.85 -3.55
N ILE A 84 -2.96 -3.53 -2.64
CA ILE A 84 -3.28 -2.99 -1.31
C ILE A 84 -3.96 -1.63 -1.42
N GLU A 85 -3.44 -0.73 -2.26
CA GLU A 85 -4.04 0.60 -2.52
C GLU A 85 -5.49 0.46 -3.00
N SER A 86 -5.75 -0.42 -3.96
CA SER A 86 -7.11 -0.69 -4.45
C SER A 86 -8.03 -1.28 -3.38
N ALA A 87 -7.53 -2.20 -2.55
CA ALA A 87 -8.30 -2.81 -1.48
C ALA A 87 -8.68 -1.82 -0.39
N VAL A 88 -7.76 -0.93 0.01
CA VAL A 88 -8.02 0.11 1.02
C VAL A 88 -9.11 1.06 0.54
N ASN A 89 -9.04 1.53 -0.72
CA ASN A 89 -10.07 2.39 -1.28
C ASN A 89 -11.46 1.71 -1.31
N ALA A 90 -11.51 0.44 -1.71
CA ALA A 90 -12.76 -0.33 -1.69
C ALA A 90 -13.35 -0.45 -0.27
N VAL A 91 -12.52 -0.70 0.74
CA VAL A 91 -12.95 -0.79 2.14
C VAL A 91 -13.48 0.54 2.67
N ILE A 92 -12.81 1.66 2.34
CA ILE A 92 -13.26 3.00 2.73
C ILE A 92 -14.62 3.32 2.09
N VAL A 93 -14.81 2.98 0.82
CA VAL A 93 -16.09 3.18 0.11
C VAL A 93 -17.21 2.32 0.72
N CYS A 94 -16.94 1.05 1.03
CA CYS A 94 -17.92 0.19 1.70
C CYS A 94 -18.30 0.72 3.08
N PHE A 95 -17.33 1.24 3.84
CA PHE A 95 -17.59 1.86 5.14
C PHE A 95 -18.45 3.14 5.00
N ALA A 96 -18.26 3.90 3.92
CA ALA A 96 -19.03 5.11 3.66
C ALA A 96 -20.48 4.83 3.20
N ASP A 97 -20.74 3.76 2.44
CA ASP A 97 -22.08 3.44 1.89
C ASP A 97 -23.07 2.97 2.97
N GLY A 98 -22.59 2.26 4.00
CA GLY A 98 -23.46 1.66 5.01
C GLY A 98 -22.81 1.45 6.38
N PRO A 99 -22.48 2.52 7.14
CA PRO A 99 -21.80 2.38 8.44
C PRO A 99 -22.62 1.61 9.47
N ARG A 100 -23.96 1.63 9.36
CA ARG A 100 -24.88 0.99 10.29
C ARG A 100 -25.00 -0.52 10.06
N GLU A 101 -25.03 -0.97 8.81
CA GLU A 101 -25.04 -2.40 8.46
C GLU A 101 -23.67 -3.05 8.77
N PHE A 102 -22.58 -2.28 8.61
CA PHE A 102 -21.24 -2.71 8.96
C PHE A 102 -21.04 -2.87 10.47
N GLU A 103 -21.68 -2.03 11.29
CA GLU A 103 -21.68 -2.15 12.75
C GLU A 103 -22.49 -3.37 13.24
N GLU A 104 -23.56 -3.72 12.54
CA GLU A 104 -24.36 -4.92 12.86
C GLU A 104 -23.63 -6.23 12.52
N HIS A 105 -22.90 -6.28 11.40
CA HIS A 105 -22.22 -7.50 10.93
C HIS A 105 -20.77 -7.62 11.44
N HIS A 106 -20.07 -6.51 11.67
CA HIS A 106 -18.66 -6.47 12.08
C HIS A 106 -18.37 -5.34 13.10
N PRO A 107 -18.93 -5.44 14.34
CA PRO A 107 -18.86 -4.37 15.35
C PRO A 107 -17.44 -4.06 15.84
N GLU A 108 -16.52 -5.02 15.84
CA GLU A 108 -15.14 -4.75 16.25
C GLU A 108 -14.36 -3.93 15.22
N LEU A 109 -14.64 -4.14 13.93
CA LEU A 109 -13.94 -3.46 12.84
C LEU A 109 -14.47 -2.04 12.67
N SER A 110 -15.78 -1.83 12.79
CA SER A 110 -16.40 -0.50 12.80
C SER A 110 -15.86 0.37 13.94
N ARG A 111 -15.71 -0.19 15.15
CA ARG A 111 -15.13 0.51 16.30
C ARG A 111 -13.69 0.94 16.04
N LYS A 112 -12.84 0.03 15.53
CA LYS A 112 -11.45 0.36 15.20
C LYS A 112 -11.35 1.46 14.14
N MET A 113 -12.18 1.41 13.11
CA MET A 113 -12.22 2.46 12.08
C MET A 113 -12.66 3.81 12.65
N ARG A 114 -13.68 3.84 13.52
CA ARG A 114 -14.11 5.07 14.20
C ARG A 114 -13.04 5.65 15.13
N THR A 115 -12.32 4.81 15.86
CA THR A 115 -11.21 5.25 16.72
C THR A 115 -10.08 5.85 15.89
N ALA A 116 -9.67 5.18 14.81
CA ALA A 116 -8.64 5.70 13.91
C ALA A 116 -9.11 7.01 13.21
N TRP A 117 -10.39 7.10 12.84
CA TRP A 117 -10.98 8.31 12.28
C TRP A 117 -10.88 9.50 13.24
N ALA A 118 -11.24 9.29 14.51
CA ALA A 118 -11.17 10.31 15.55
C ALA A 118 -9.72 10.76 15.88
N GLU A 119 -8.74 9.88 15.67
CA GLU A 119 -7.32 10.18 15.88
C GLU A 119 -6.72 11.02 14.74
N ILE A 120 -7.14 10.78 13.49
CA ILE A 120 -6.66 11.52 12.32
C ILE A 120 -7.37 12.89 12.20
N TYR A 121 -8.64 12.97 12.59
CA TYR A 121 -9.44 14.18 12.49
C TYR A 121 -10.13 14.57 13.82
N PRO A 122 -9.39 15.12 14.79
CA PRO A 122 -9.93 15.47 16.11
C PRO A 122 -10.88 16.68 16.10
N ASP A 123 -10.85 17.52 15.06
CA ASP A 123 -11.65 18.76 14.97
C ASP A 123 -13.05 18.58 14.33
N VAL A 124 -13.28 17.48 13.61
CA VAL A 124 -14.61 17.10 13.12
C VAL A 124 -15.26 16.16 14.13
N GLY A 125 -15.70 16.75 15.25
CA GLY A 125 -16.55 16.09 16.21
C GLY A 125 -17.80 15.53 15.52
N ILE A 126 -18.03 14.23 15.68
CA ILE A 126 -19.33 13.58 15.41
C ILE A 126 -20.38 14.06 16.41
#